data_AF-A0ABD3MKG4-F1
#
_entry.id   AF-A0ABD3MKG4-F1
#
_cell.length_a   1.000
_cell.length_b   1.000
_cell.length_c   1.000
_cell.angle_alpha   90.00
_cell.angle_beta   90.00
_cell.angle_gamma   90.00
#
_symmetry.space_group_name_H-M   'P 1'
#
loop_
_entity.id
_entity.type
_entity.pdbx_description
1 polymer ?
#
loop_
_entity_poly.entity_id
_entity_poly.type
_entity_poly.pdbx_seq_one_letter_code
_entity_poly.pdbx_strand_id
1 'polypeptide(L)'
;MSSDASDLSPYELARLERIRRNEDRLRGLGLIRSGKPENKASAADREKKVQRVRRNGRPSVTTRSSKRLRELKDSKQISHKEVAEDDIPGGEDLTVSVLEDEVNYVLMPQEPEQLDDHEFQVYAALRAWRLRRKNELEVEPYKICQNRTLCELIRRRRNYSGFASRRGEEGNAGGGTVEQDLLSVWGIGPSKAAPGGFGWEMLEILEIEENCRLLELSRTLSTGEQKSPTSLQVKGTRLHQPSTMIKTIMIAAALAALHGVAAFAPLSQRNPFISSSDFRRTNPPTSLKMCICINCARVTNCLAYHFVEEQHSQPHINKSPNWEPRNGSPTIQVHIRPDANRKAEKALGQMWKEHEDQTRQAEEDSMKTKEGDGEVSLFGEKQYDLSGITSYEYDVVECEDFVLSKDAWVKNMPEEIRIANPKFVPT
;
A
#
# COMPACT_ATOMS: atom_id res chain seq x y z
N MET A 1 -7.55 45.16 -20.24
CA MET A 1 -6.25 45.05 -19.55
C MET A 1 -5.42 44.05 -20.32
N SER A 2 -4.62 44.53 -21.26
CA SER A 2 -3.62 43.70 -21.95
C SER A 2 -2.39 43.69 -21.07
N SER A 3 -2.28 42.68 -20.21
CA SER A 3 -1.01 42.38 -19.54
C SER A 3 -0.04 41.90 -20.62
N ASP A 4 1.05 42.64 -20.80
CA ASP A 4 2.06 42.36 -21.82
C ASP A 4 2.57 40.92 -21.68
N ALA A 5 2.44 40.14 -22.74
CA ALA A 5 2.90 38.76 -22.83
C ALA A 5 4.45 38.63 -22.84
N SER A 6 5.14 39.73 -22.55
CA SER A 6 6.59 39.90 -22.67
C SER A 6 7.38 39.42 -21.45
N ASP A 7 6.72 39.16 -20.32
CA ASP A 7 7.37 38.76 -19.06
C ASP A 7 7.33 37.24 -18.78
N LEU A 8 6.89 36.43 -19.75
CA LEU A 8 6.85 34.97 -19.57
C LEU A 8 8.26 34.38 -19.74
N SER A 9 8.66 33.56 -18.77
CA SER A 9 9.92 32.82 -18.83
C SER A 9 9.95 31.88 -20.06
N PRO A 10 11.14 31.53 -20.59
CA PRO A 10 11.26 30.58 -21.71
C PRO A 10 10.52 29.25 -21.49
N TYR A 11 10.45 28.81 -20.23
CA TYR A 11 9.71 27.61 -19.83
C TYR A 11 8.19 27.80 -19.97
N GLU A 12 7.65 28.94 -19.55
CA GLU A 12 6.22 29.23 -19.65
C GLU A 12 5.75 29.35 -21.10
N LEU A 13 6.59 29.92 -21.97
CA LEU A 13 6.36 29.94 -23.42
C LEU A 13 6.27 28.52 -23.99
N ALA A 14 7.23 27.65 -23.66
CA ALA A 14 7.23 26.25 -24.08
C ALA A 14 6.03 25.45 -23.53
N ARG A 15 5.58 25.78 -22.31
CA ARG A 15 4.39 25.19 -21.69
C ARG A 15 3.10 25.64 -22.38
N LEU A 16 2.95 26.92 -22.69
CA LEU A 16 1.81 27.46 -23.42
C LEU A 16 1.73 26.90 -24.84
N GLU A 17 2.88 26.71 -25.49
CA GLU A 17 2.93 26.08 -26.81
C GLU A 17 2.44 24.62 -26.77
N ARG A 18 2.84 23.85 -25.75
CA ARG A 18 2.33 22.49 -25.52
C ARG A 18 0.82 22.47 -25.28
N ILE A 19 0.30 23.39 -24.47
CA ILE A 19 -1.15 23.53 -24.23
C ILE A 19 -1.88 23.79 -25.55
N ARG A 20 -1.38 24.72 -26.37
CA ARG A 20 -1.98 25.07 -27.66
C ARG A 20 -2.00 23.88 -28.63
N ARG A 21 -0.91 23.13 -28.76
CA ARG A 21 -0.86 21.91 -29.60
C ARG A 21 -1.88 20.85 -29.14
N ASN A 22 -2.05 20.68 -27.83
CA ASN A 22 -3.03 19.75 -27.27
C ASN A 22 -4.46 20.22 -27.54
N GLU A 23 -4.74 21.51 -27.38
CA GLU A 23 -6.05 22.08 -27.72
C GLU A 23 -6.38 21.91 -29.19
N ASP A 24 -5.42 22.11 -30.09
CA ASP A 24 -5.60 21.90 -31.53
C ASP A 24 -5.84 20.42 -31.87
N ARG A 25 -5.09 19.49 -31.24
CA ARG A 25 -5.31 18.05 -31.40
C ARG A 25 -6.71 17.63 -30.91
N LEU A 26 -7.14 18.14 -29.76
CA LEU A 26 -8.47 17.87 -29.21
C LEU A 26 -9.59 18.50 -30.06
N ARG A 27 -9.33 19.65 -30.69
CA ARG A 27 -10.25 20.28 -31.65
C ARG A 27 -10.37 19.44 -32.93
N GLY A 28 -9.24 18.92 -33.45
CA GLY A 28 -9.23 18.01 -34.60
C GLY A 28 -9.97 16.69 -34.34
N LEU A 29 -9.96 16.20 -33.10
CA LEU A 29 -10.71 15.02 -32.67
C LEU A 29 -12.20 15.30 -32.37
N GLY A 30 -12.67 16.55 -32.48
CA GLY A 30 -14.04 16.94 -32.16
C GLY A 30 -14.39 16.89 -30.66
N LEU A 31 -13.39 16.74 -29.79
CA LEU A 31 -13.56 16.65 -28.33
C LEU A 31 -13.74 18.04 -27.69
N ILE A 32 -13.15 19.07 -28.31
CA ILE A 32 -13.39 20.47 -27.96
C ILE A 32 -14.29 21.09 -29.03
N ARG A 33 -15.52 21.41 -28.64
CA ARG A 33 -16.43 22.19 -29.50
C ARG A 33 -15.92 23.62 -29.56
N SER A 34 -15.46 24.04 -30.73
CA SER A 34 -15.12 25.43 -31.03
C SER A 34 -16.41 26.25 -31.13
N GLY A 35 -16.95 26.67 -30.00
CA GLY A 35 -18.17 27.46 -29.98
C GLY A 35 -18.46 28.02 -28.61
N LYS A 36 -18.17 29.32 -28.45
CA LYS A 36 -18.83 30.16 -27.45
C LYS A 36 -20.32 30.16 -27.82
N PRO A 37 -21.25 29.71 -26.96
CA PRO A 37 -22.67 29.82 -27.29
C PRO A 37 -23.03 31.30 -27.30
N GLU A 38 -23.28 31.86 -28.49
CA GLU A 38 -23.99 33.12 -28.58
C GLU A 38 -25.42 32.89 -28.11
N ASN A 39 -25.73 33.41 -26.94
CA ASN A 39 -27.07 33.43 -26.38
C ASN A 39 -27.97 34.33 -27.24
N LYS A 40 -28.70 33.72 -28.17
CA LYS A 40 -30.00 34.20 -28.63
C LYS A 40 -30.98 33.03 -28.63
N ALA A 41 -31.75 32.91 -27.55
CA ALA A 41 -32.97 32.13 -27.56
C ALA A 41 -34.09 32.95 -26.89
N SER A 42 -35.07 33.28 -27.71
CA SER A 42 -36.37 33.82 -27.36
C SER A 42 -37.15 32.85 -26.47
N ALA A 43 -37.89 33.42 -25.53
CA ALA A 43 -38.78 32.74 -24.61
C ALA A 43 -40.05 32.25 -25.32
N ALA A 44 -40.06 30.98 -25.73
CA ALA A 44 -41.25 30.14 -25.88
C ALA A 44 -40.75 28.76 -26.33
N ASP A 45 -41.31 27.69 -25.76
CA ASP A 45 -41.03 26.29 -26.07
C ASP A 45 -39.65 25.73 -25.70
N ARG A 46 -39.50 25.36 -24.41
CA ARG A 46 -39.00 24.03 -23.98
C ARG A 46 -38.89 23.92 -22.46
N GLU A 47 -40.03 23.70 -21.81
CA GLU A 47 -40.07 23.08 -20.49
C GLU A 47 -40.45 21.61 -20.61
N LYS A 48 -39.44 20.73 -20.58
CA LYS A 48 -39.30 19.62 -19.61
C LYS A 48 -38.21 18.64 -20.05
N LYS A 49 -37.02 18.93 -19.51
CA LYS A 49 -36.03 18.00 -18.92
C LYS A 49 -35.55 16.80 -19.75
N VAL A 50 -34.48 17.04 -20.51
CA VAL A 50 -33.34 16.13 -20.65
C VAL A 50 -32.11 16.87 -20.16
N GLN A 51 -31.65 16.58 -18.94
CA GLN A 51 -30.34 16.96 -18.41
C GLN A 51 -30.05 16.06 -17.21
N ARG A 52 -28.97 15.27 -17.24
CA ARG A 52 -27.70 15.62 -16.57
C ARG A 52 -26.67 14.48 -16.66
N VAL A 53 -26.11 14.26 -17.85
CA VAL A 53 -24.86 13.49 -18.00
C VAL A 53 -23.71 14.48 -18.07
N ARG A 54 -22.94 14.59 -16.97
CA ARG A 54 -21.50 14.93 -16.92
C ARG A 54 -21.04 15.13 -15.47
N ARG A 55 -20.20 14.20 -14.98
CA ARG A 55 -18.89 14.43 -14.33
C ARG A 55 -18.48 13.20 -13.51
N ASN A 56 -17.34 12.59 -13.84
CA ASN A 56 -16.15 12.56 -12.99
C ASN A 56 -15.08 11.64 -13.58
N GLY A 57 -13.98 12.24 -14.04
CA GLY A 57 -12.73 11.53 -14.28
C GLY A 57 -12.13 11.09 -12.94
N ARG A 58 -11.64 9.85 -12.88
CA ARG A 58 -10.86 9.37 -11.74
C ARG A 58 -9.36 9.55 -12.02
N PRO A 59 -8.56 9.91 -11.01
CA PRO A 59 -7.12 10.03 -11.13
C PRO A 59 -6.46 8.65 -11.22
N SER A 60 -5.45 8.57 -12.07
CA SER A 60 -4.54 7.43 -12.20
C SER A 60 -3.76 7.23 -10.89
N VAL A 61 -3.79 6.00 -10.36
CA VAL A 61 -3.03 5.61 -9.16
C VAL A 61 -1.61 5.31 -9.58
N THR A 62 -0.69 6.24 -9.27
CA THR A 62 0.74 5.99 -9.38
C THR A 62 1.19 5.09 -8.23
N THR A 63 2.06 4.13 -8.50
CA THR A 63 2.77 3.37 -7.46
C THR A 63 3.66 4.34 -6.68
N ARG A 64 3.12 4.84 -5.57
CA ARG A 64 3.75 5.79 -4.65
C ARG A 64 4.89 5.09 -3.92
N SER A 65 6.09 5.16 -4.48
CA SER A 65 7.32 5.11 -3.68
C SER A 65 7.15 6.15 -2.56
N SER A 66 7.27 5.73 -1.30
CA SER A 66 7.12 6.65 -0.17
C SER A 66 8.09 7.81 -0.34
N LYS A 67 7.56 9.04 -0.28
CA LYS A 67 8.30 10.31 -0.48
C LYS A 67 9.63 10.31 0.28
N ARG A 68 9.59 9.83 1.53
CA ARG A 68 10.71 9.67 2.45
C ARG A 68 11.87 8.81 1.94
N LEU A 69 11.60 7.77 1.15
CA LEU A 69 12.62 6.86 0.62
C LEU A 69 13.35 7.48 -0.59
N ARG A 70 12.69 8.44 -1.28
CA ARG A 70 13.32 9.28 -2.30
C ARG A 70 14.16 10.36 -1.63
N GLU A 71 13.60 11.04 -0.63
CA GLU A 71 14.30 12.07 0.14
C GLU A 71 15.60 11.53 0.77
N LEU A 72 15.60 10.34 1.40
CA LEU A 72 16.81 9.73 1.97
C LEU A 72 17.91 9.40 0.93
N LYS A 73 17.55 9.11 -0.32
CA LYS A 73 18.52 8.87 -1.40
C LYS A 73 19.12 10.19 -1.89
N ASP A 74 18.31 11.24 -1.95
CA ASP A 74 18.70 12.55 -2.45
C ASP A 74 19.52 13.34 -1.41
N SER A 75 19.25 13.16 -0.10
CA SER A 75 20.01 13.77 1.00
C SER A 75 21.47 13.32 1.07
N LYS A 76 21.85 12.20 0.44
CA LYS A 76 23.24 11.74 0.38
C LYS A 76 24.12 12.60 -0.55
N GLN A 77 23.55 13.52 -1.32
CA GLN A 77 24.29 14.39 -2.26
C GLN A 77 24.34 15.88 -1.88
N ILE A 78 23.68 16.31 -0.79
CA ILE A 78 23.68 17.72 -0.38
C ILE A 78 24.57 17.90 0.85
N SER A 79 25.87 18.11 0.63
CA SER A 79 26.78 18.66 1.65
C SER A 79 27.32 20.01 1.19
N HIS A 80 27.26 20.99 2.09
CA HIS A 80 27.82 22.34 2.02
C HIS A 80 27.19 23.30 1.00
N LYS A 81 26.18 24.04 1.45
CA LYS A 81 26.00 25.43 1.03
C LYS A 81 25.85 26.29 2.28
N GLU A 82 26.90 27.05 2.57
CA GLU A 82 26.91 28.09 3.60
C GLU A 82 25.87 29.15 3.23
N VAL A 83 24.97 29.47 4.16
CA VAL A 83 24.02 30.57 4.03
C VAL A 83 24.53 31.69 4.91
N ALA A 84 24.83 32.82 4.27
CA ALA A 84 25.22 34.06 4.91
C ALA A 84 24.03 34.66 5.67
N GLU A 85 24.30 35.14 6.89
CA GLU A 85 23.38 35.89 7.73
C GLU A 85 23.25 37.32 7.18
N ASP A 86 22.02 37.79 6.96
CA ASP A 86 21.71 39.21 6.78
C ASP A 86 20.59 39.61 7.77
N ASP A 87 20.89 40.65 8.55
CA ASP A 87 20.08 41.25 9.59
C ASP A 87 18.82 41.96 9.04
N ILE A 88 17.64 41.59 9.54
CA ILE A 88 16.43 42.43 9.44
C ILE A 88 15.72 42.49 10.80
N PRO A 89 15.62 43.68 11.44
CA PRO A 89 14.88 43.86 12.68
C PRO A 89 13.46 44.38 12.40
N GLY A 90 12.47 43.76 13.05
CA GLY A 90 11.19 44.41 13.36
C GLY A 90 9.97 43.82 12.67
N GLY A 91 9.29 42.91 13.38
CA GLY A 91 7.97 42.41 13.00
C GLY A 91 7.56 41.26 13.92
N GLU A 92 6.95 41.59 15.06
CA GLU A 92 6.35 40.62 15.97
C GLU A 92 5.12 40.00 15.29
N ASP A 93 5.33 38.92 14.54
CA ASP A 93 4.27 38.03 14.09
C ASP A 93 4.48 36.67 14.73
N LEU A 94 3.43 36.14 15.36
CA LEU A 94 3.43 34.85 16.05
C LEU A 94 3.72 33.74 15.04
N THR A 95 5.00 33.43 14.88
CA THR A 95 5.50 32.23 14.24
C THR A 95 5.13 31.06 15.14
N VAL A 96 3.98 30.45 14.88
CA VAL A 96 3.71 29.06 15.27
C VAL A 96 4.72 28.22 14.51
N SER A 97 5.92 28.11 15.09
CA SER A 97 7.02 27.38 14.52
C SER A 97 6.63 25.91 14.47
N VAL A 98 6.74 25.39 13.26
CA VAL A 98 6.54 24.02 12.83
C VAL A 98 7.49 23.10 13.60
N LEU A 99 7.11 22.73 14.82
CA LEU A 99 7.71 21.62 15.58
C LEU A 99 6.81 20.37 15.47
N GLU A 100 6.18 20.18 14.30
CA GLU A 100 5.19 19.10 14.08
C GLU A 100 5.82 17.73 13.75
N ASP A 101 7.15 17.65 13.63
CA ASP A 101 7.85 16.41 13.22
C ASP A 101 8.64 15.73 14.36
N GLU A 102 8.35 16.04 15.63
CA GLU A 102 8.96 15.31 16.74
C GLU A 102 8.32 13.93 16.90
N VAL A 103 9.11 12.86 16.68
CA VAL A 103 8.65 11.48 16.78
C VAL A 103 8.33 11.15 18.24
N ASN A 104 7.05 10.84 18.52
CA ASN A 104 6.64 10.39 19.84
C ASN A 104 7.04 8.92 20.07
N TYR A 105 8.05 8.69 20.91
CA TYR A 105 8.56 7.35 21.24
C TYR A 105 7.72 6.58 22.26
N VAL A 106 6.81 7.26 22.97
CA VAL A 106 5.93 6.66 23.99
C VAL A 106 4.73 5.97 23.34
N LEU A 107 4.18 6.57 22.28
CA LEU A 107 3.08 5.98 21.54
C LEU A 107 3.57 4.89 20.58
N MET A 108 2.82 3.78 20.51
CA MET A 108 3.13 2.70 19.58
C MET A 108 2.74 3.10 18.15
N PRO A 109 3.67 2.98 17.18
CA PRO A 109 3.42 3.38 15.81
C PRO A 109 2.40 2.44 15.16
N GLN A 110 1.36 3.03 14.55
CA GLN A 110 0.36 2.33 13.74
C GLN A 110 0.76 2.29 12.27
N GLU A 111 1.47 3.32 11.81
CA GLU A 111 1.87 3.51 10.42
C GLU A 111 3.39 3.72 10.28
N PRO A 112 4.01 3.33 9.16
CA PRO A 112 5.45 3.50 8.93
C PRO A 112 5.94 4.95 8.97
N GLU A 113 5.06 5.90 8.70
CA GLU A 113 5.34 7.33 8.74
C GLU A 113 5.68 7.81 10.16
N GLN A 114 5.21 7.10 11.19
CA GLN A 114 5.46 7.41 12.60
C GLN A 114 6.79 6.85 13.14
N LEU A 115 7.55 6.15 12.30
CA LEU A 115 8.90 5.68 12.61
C LEU A 115 9.90 6.80 12.36
N ASP A 116 11.01 6.83 13.11
CA ASP A 116 12.16 7.66 12.74
C ASP A 116 12.90 7.08 11.51
N ASP A 117 13.89 7.81 10.97
CA ASP A 117 14.59 7.39 9.75
C ASP A 117 15.37 6.08 9.91
N HIS A 118 15.89 5.80 11.10
CA HIS A 118 16.65 4.58 11.38
C HIS A 118 15.69 3.39 11.59
N GLU A 119 14.61 3.59 12.34
CA GLU A 119 13.53 2.62 12.48
C GLU A 119 12.89 2.28 11.13
N PHE A 120 12.73 3.27 10.24
CA PHE A 120 12.18 3.07 8.91
C PHE A 120 13.10 2.22 8.01
N GLN A 121 14.42 2.33 8.15
CA GLN A 121 15.35 1.46 7.44
C GLN A 121 15.21 0.00 7.91
N VAL A 122 15.05 -0.23 9.21
CA VAL A 122 14.76 -1.57 9.76
C VAL A 122 13.40 -2.08 9.26
N TYR A 123 12.40 -1.20 9.17
CA TYR A 123 11.10 -1.52 8.57
C TYR A 123 11.23 -1.94 7.10
N ALA A 124 12.09 -1.28 6.32
CA ALA A 124 12.35 -1.65 4.94
C ALA A 124 12.94 -3.07 4.83
N ALA A 125 13.86 -3.44 5.73
CA ALA A 125 14.43 -4.79 5.79
C ALA A 125 13.38 -5.85 6.13
N LEU A 126 12.55 -5.62 7.15
CA LEU A 126 11.44 -6.52 7.52
C LEU A 126 10.39 -6.63 6.42
N ARG A 127 10.07 -5.52 5.75
CA ARG A 127 9.15 -5.50 4.60
C ARG A 127 9.70 -6.32 3.44
N ALA A 128 11.00 -6.20 3.14
CA ALA A 128 11.65 -7.00 2.10
C ALA A 128 11.61 -8.50 2.44
N TRP A 129 11.90 -8.87 3.68
CA TRP A 129 11.74 -10.26 4.16
C TRP A 129 10.30 -10.76 3.96
N ARG A 130 9.30 -9.99 4.40
CA ARG A 130 7.88 -10.37 4.27
C ARG A 130 7.46 -10.58 2.81
N LEU A 131 7.96 -9.75 1.88
CA LEU A 131 7.67 -9.90 0.45
C LEU A 131 8.30 -11.17 -0.13
N ARG A 132 9.53 -11.53 0.27
CA ARG A 132 10.12 -12.82 -0.11
C ARG A 132 9.28 -13.99 0.39
N ARG A 133 8.89 -13.94 1.67
CA ARG A 133 8.11 -15.01 2.31
C ARG A 133 6.71 -15.16 1.72
N LYS A 134 6.09 -14.05 1.28
CA LYS A 134 4.84 -14.09 0.49
C LYS A 134 5.02 -14.94 -0.78
N ASN A 135 6.10 -14.71 -1.52
CA ASN A 135 6.32 -15.38 -2.80
C ASN A 135 6.59 -16.87 -2.60
N GLU A 136 7.34 -17.23 -1.56
CA GLU A 136 7.63 -18.64 -1.22
C GLU A 136 6.39 -19.42 -0.81
N LEU A 137 5.46 -18.78 -0.09
CA LEU A 137 4.26 -19.42 0.44
C LEU A 137 3.02 -19.25 -0.44
N GLU A 138 3.13 -18.45 -1.51
CA GLU A 138 2.01 -18.05 -2.36
C GLU A 138 0.83 -17.42 -1.58
N VAL A 139 1.13 -16.69 -0.51
CA VAL A 139 0.13 -16.00 0.34
C VAL A 139 0.27 -14.50 0.29
N GLU A 140 -0.83 -13.78 0.51
CA GLU A 140 -0.77 -12.31 0.56
C GLU A 140 0.03 -11.80 1.78
N PRO A 141 0.75 -10.66 1.66
CA PRO A 141 1.73 -10.26 2.67
C PRO A 141 1.11 -10.05 4.06
N TYR A 142 -0.11 -9.52 4.08
CA TYR A 142 -0.81 -9.21 5.32
C TYR A 142 -1.27 -10.46 6.10
N LYS A 143 -1.32 -11.64 5.45
CA LYS A 143 -1.57 -12.92 6.12
C LYS A 143 -0.35 -13.37 6.94
N ILE A 144 0.87 -13.04 6.47
CA ILE A 144 2.13 -13.25 7.21
C ILE A 144 2.17 -12.31 8.40
N CYS A 145 2.13 -10.99 8.17
CA CYS A 145 1.98 -9.98 9.21
C CYS A 145 1.54 -8.64 8.61
N GLN A 146 0.77 -7.86 9.38
CA GLN A 146 0.32 -6.53 8.96
C GLN A 146 1.42 -5.47 9.16
N ASN A 147 1.31 -4.32 8.51
CA ASN A 147 2.33 -3.25 8.64
C ASN A 147 2.47 -2.78 10.10
N ARG A 148 1.35 -2.61 10.80
CA ARG A 148 1.32 -2.27 12.22
C ARG A 148 2.14 -3.23 13.09
N THR A 149 2.05 -4.54 12.81
CA THR A 149 2.85 -5.55 13.52
C THR A 149 4.34 -5.32 13.36
N LEU A 150 4.80 -4.96 12.16
CA LEU A 150 6.21 -4.66 11.90
C LEU A 150 6.65 -3.39 12.66
N CYS A 151 5.86 -2.31 12.57
CA CYS A 151 6.16 -1.06 13.26
C CYS A 151 6.24 -1.24 14.78
N GLU A 152 5.28 -1.96 15.37
CA GLU A 152 5.27 -2.23 16.81
C GLU A 152 6.45 -3.10 17.25
N LEU A 153 6.78 -4.15 16.47
CA LEU A 153 7.92 -5.02 16.75
C LEU A 153 9.24 -4.24 16.77
N ILE A 154 9.44 -3.35 15.79
CA ILE A 154 10.61 -2.45 15.70
C ILE A 154 10.66 -1.55 16.93
N ARG A 155 9.57 -0.84 17.24
CA ARG A 155 9.54 0.11 18.37
C ARG A 155 9.76 -0.59 19.72
N ARG A 156 9.25 -1.81 19.92
CA ARG A 156 9.50 -2.60 21.13
C ARG A 156 10.97 -3.02 21.23
N ARG A 157 11.56 -3.55 20.16
CA ARG A 157 12.98 -3.93 20.13
C ARG A 157 13.90 -2.71 20.31
N ARG A 158 13.48 -1.56 19.77
CA ARG A 158 14.14 -0.28 19.97
C ARG A 158 14.06 0.15 21.43
N ASN A 159 12.87 0.18 22.05
CA ASN A 159 12.71 0.64 23.43
C ASN A 159 13.34 -0.31 24.45
N TYR A 160 13.38 -1.60 24.16
CA TYR A 160 13.90 -2.64 25.03
C TYR A 160 14.91 -3.50 24.27
N SER A 161 16.20 -3.23 24.44
CA SER A 161 17.27 -3.97 23.75
C SER A 161 17.24 -5.49 24.02
N GLY A 162 16.73 -5.89 25.18
CA GLY A 162 16.54 -7.28 25.56
C GLY A 162 15.24 -7.94 25.07
N PHE A 163 14.32 -7.19 24.48
CA PHE A 163 13.00 -7.70 24.09
C PHE A 163 13.12 -8.85 23.10
N ALA A 164 12.62 -10.03 23.46
CA ALA A 164 12.67 -11.25 22.65
C ALA A 164 14.11 -11.71 22.29
N SER A 165 15.12 -11.39 23.11
CA SER A 165 16.50 -11.86 22.89
C SER A 165 16.68 -13.35 23.22
N ARG A 166 17.28 -14.12 22.28
CA ARG A 166 17.57 -15.55 22.49
C ARG A 166 18.57 -15.86 23.61
N ARG A 167 19.38 -14.87 24.05
CA ARG A 167 20.49 -15.06 25.00
C ARG A 167 20.07 -15.26 26.47
N GLY A 168 18.78 -15.26 26.79
CA GLY A 168 18.29 -15.24 28.17
C GLY A 168 18.12 -16.59 28.88
N GLU A 169 18.35 -17.73 28.21
CA GLU A 169 17.91 -19.03 28.71
C GLU A 169 18.64 -19.55 29.97
N GLU A 170 19.82 -19.00 30.35
CA GLU A 170 20.67 -19.67 31.34
C GLU A 170 20.64 -19.14 32.79
N GLY A 171 19.73 -18.25 33.21
CA GLY A 171 19.72 -17.95 34.66
C GLY A 171 18.82 -16.90 35.28
N ASN A 172 17.93 -16.24 34.55
CA ASN A 172 17.06 -15.22 35.15
C ASN A 172 15.61 -15.73 35.26
N ALA A 173 15.26 -16.29 36.42
CA ALA A 173 13.97 -16.93 36.72
C ALA A 173 12.73 -15.99 36.62
N GLY A 174 12.92 -14.72 36.27
CA GLY A 174 11.85 -13.73 36.11
C GLY A 174 11.71 -13.14 34.70
N GLY A 175 12.52 -13.56 33.72
CA GLY A 175 12.40 -13.09 32.33
C GLY A 175 11.27 -13.83 31.61
N GLY A 176 10.35 -13.10 30.97
CA GLY A 176 9.36 -13.70 30.08
C GLY A 176 10.04 -14.50 28.96
N THR A 177 9.38 -15.55 28.49
CA THR A 177 9.88 -16.31 27.33
C THR A 177 9.84 -15.45 26.06
N VAL A 178 10.71 -15.73 25.08
CA VAL A 178 10.69 -15.06 23.76
C VAL A 178 9.29 -15.13 23.13
N GLU A 179 8.58 -16.26 23.34
CA GLU A 179 7.21 -16.46 22.88
C GLU A 179 6.22 -15.49 23.56
N GLN A 180 6.34 -15.26 24.87
CA GLN A 180 5.51 -14.30 25.59
C GLN A 180 5.76 -12.87 25.12
N ASP A 181 7.02 -12.51 24.89
CA ASP A 181 7.39 -11.22 24.31
C ASP A 181 6.77 -11.04 22.92
N LEU A 182 6.86 -12.05 22.05
CA LEU A 182 6.25 -12.02 20.72
C LEU A 182 4.71 -11.97 20.77
N LEU A 183 4.08 -12.74 21.67
CA LEU A 183 2.63 -12.72 21.88
C LEU A 183 2.10 -11.36 22.34
N SER A 184 2.95 -10.57 23.00
CA SER A 184 2.59 -9.22 23.42
C SER A 184 2.52 -8.22 22.25
N VAL A 185 3.07 -8.55 21.07
CA VAL A 185 3.06 -7.72 19.86
C VAL A 185 1.73 -7.87 19.13
N TRP A 186 1.12 -6.74 18.75
CA TRP A 186 -0.15 -6.77 18.04
C TRP A 186 -0.11 -7.56 16.72
N GLY A 187 -1.05 -8.50 16.56
CA GLY A 187 -1.21 -9.31 15.36
C GLY A 187 -0.31 -10.56 15.29
N ILE A 188 0.52 -10.81 16.31
CA ILE A 188 1.26 -12.07 16.46
C ILE A 188 0.46 -13.02 17.35
N GLY A 189 -0.16 -14.04 16.74
CA GLY A 189 -0.83 -15.11 17.48
C GLY A 189 0.11 -16.25 17.88
N PRO A 190 -0.36 -17.21 18.69
CA PRO A 190 0.44 -18.34 19.18
C PRO A 190 1.21 -19.10 18.11
N SER A 191 0.58 -19.41 16.97
CA SER A 191 1.24 -20.12 15.87
C SER A 191 2.41 -19.34 15.24
N LYS A 192 2.40 -18.01 15.31
CA LYS A 192 3.49 -17.16 14.79
C LYS A 192 4.57 -16.90 15.83
N ALA A 193 4.20 -16.92 17.12
CA ALA A 193 5.11 -16.74 18.25
C ALA A 193 5.86 -18.03 18.61
N ALA A 194 5.31 -19.20 18.29
CA ALA A 194 5.93 -20.50 18.56
C ALA A 194 7.32 -20.62 17.89
N PRO A 195 8.24 -21.43 18.43
CA PRO A 195 9.59 -21.60 17.91
C PRO A 195 9.56 -22.05 16.44
N GLY A 196 10.31 -21.33 15.59
CA GLY A 196 10.30 -21.53 14.14
C GLY A 196 9.12 -20.90 13.40
N GLY A 197 8.22 -20.19 14.09
CA GLY A 197 7.19 -19.38 13.47
C GLY A 197 7.73 -18.07 12.89
N PHE A 198 6.87 -17.33 12.17
CA PHE A 198 7.25 -16.06 11.54
C PHE A 198 7.78 -15.01 12.53
N GLY A 199 7.36 -15.04 13.80
CA GLY A 199 7.90 -14.17 14.84
C GLY A 199 9.40 -14.34 15.01
N TRP A 200 9.88 -15.59 15.01
CA TRP A 200 11.30 -15.92 15.15
C TRP A 200 12.13 -15.54 13.93
N GLU A 201 11.59 -15.76 12.72
CA GLU A 201 12.23 -15.30 11.49
C GLU A 201 12.37 -13.77 11.46
N MET A 202 11.36 -13.03 11.93
CA MET A 202 11.45 -11.57 12.04
C MET A 202 12.51 -11.12 13.05
N LEU A 203 12.68 -11.85 14.16
CA LEU A 203 13.74 -11.57 15.12
C LEU A 203 15.13 -11.78 14.51
N GLU A 204 15.32 -12.80 13.67
CA GLU A 204 16.59 -13.00 12.96
C GLU A 204 16.94 -11.81 12.06
N ILE A 205 15.94 -11.23 11.37
CA ILE A 205 16.14 -10.00 10.60
C ILE A 205 16.52 -8.83 11.51
N LEU A 206 15.89 -8.70 12.68
CA LEU A 206 16.21 -7.63 13.64
C LEU A 206 17.59 -7.81 14.29
N GLU A 207 18.09 -9.04 14.39
CA GLU A 207 19.40 -9.38 14.96
C GLU A 207 20.56 -9.24 13.96
N ILE A 208 20.28 -8.93 12.68
CA ILE A 208 21.31 -8.54 11.72
C ILE A 208 22.07 -7.33 12.27
N GLU A 209 23.41 -7.38 12.22
CA GLU A 209 24.30 -6.37 12.81
C GLU A 209 23.97 -4.94 12.36
N GLU A 210 23.69 -4.75 11.08
CA GLU A 210 23.28 -3.46 10.52
C GLU A 210 21.99 -2.93 11.15
N ASN A 211 20.97 -3.78 11.31
CA ASN A 211 19.70 -3.39 11.93
C ASN A 211 19.88 -3.09 13.42
N CYS A 212 20.73 -3.84 14.13
CA CYS A 212 21.07 -3.54 15.52
C CYS A 212 21.67 -2.13 15.66
N ARG A 213 22.63 -1.78 14.80
CA ARG A 213 23.24 -0.43 14.78
C ARG A 213 22.23 0.66 14.48
N LEU A 214 21.30 0.44 13.55
CA LEU A 214 20.23 1.40 13.25
C LEU A 214 19.33 1.64 14.47
N LEU A 215 18.93 0.58 15.18
CA LEU A 215 18.11 0.71 16.39
C LEU A 215 18.87 1.41 17.52
N GLU A 216 20.18 1.21 17.64
CA GLU A 216 21.02 1.95 18.58
C GLU A 216 21.10 3.44 18.24
N LEU A 217 21.29 3.78 16.96
CA LEU A 217 21.26 5.18 16.50
C LEU A 217 19.91 5.85 16.82
N SER A 218 18.79 5.17 16.56
CA SER A 218 17.45 5.64 16.98
C SER A 218 17.35 5.91 18.48
N ARG A 219 17.95 5.07 19.34
CA ARG A 219 17.99 5.31 20.80
C ARG A 219 18.72 6.61 21.12
N THR A 220 19.91 6.80 20.55
CA THR A 220 20.75 7.97 20.81
C THR A 220 20.09 9.29 20.37
N LEU A 221 19.33 9.28 19.27
CA LEU A 221 18.61 10.46 18.81
C LEU A 221 17.53 10.91 19.79
N SER A 222 16.80 9.97 20.41
CA SER A 222 15.73 10.34 21.35
C SER A 222 16.21 10.91 22.67
N THR A 223 17.43 10.58 23.10
CA THR A 223 17.94 11.02 24.39
C THR A 223 18.33 12.48 24.41
N GLY A 224 18.23 13.20 23.28
CA GLY A 224 18.50 14.63 23.21
C GLY A 224 19.97 15.00 23.51
N GLU A 225 20.86 14.01 23.70
CA GLU A 225 22.30 14.23 23.73
C GLU A 225 22.80 14.52 22.30
N GLN A 226 22.39 15.66 21.75
CA GLN A 226 23.27 16.40 20.85
C GLN A 226 24.47 16.82 21.71
N LYS A 227 25.44 15.92 21.88
CA LYS A 227 26.80 16.33 22.18
C LYS A 227 27.21 17.23 21.02
N SER A 228 27.09 18.53 21.22
CA SER A 228 27.71 19.53 20.37
C SER A 228 29.14 19.05 20.10
N PRO A 229 29.63 19.13 18.85
CA PRO A 229 30.98 18.69 18.51
C PRO A 229 31.95 19.62 19.20
N THR A 230 32.22 19.32 20.47
CA THR A 230 33.14 20.08 21.30
C THR A 230 34.51 19.66 20.82
N SER A 231 35.07 20.49 19.94
CA SER A 231 36.49 20.67 19.68
C SER A 231 37.32 19.41 19.97
N LEU A 232 37.51 18.61 18.94
CA LEU A 232 38.53 17.57 18.88
C LEU A 232 39.91 18.26 19.03
N GLN A 233 40.30 18.59 20.25
CA GLN A 233 41.69 18.88 20.56
C GLN A 233 42.48 17.60 20.31
N VAL A 234 43.20 17.60 19.20
CA VAL A 234 44.27 16.66 18.86
C VAL A 234 45.33 16.75 19.97
N LYS A 235 45.17 15.96 21.03
CA LYS A 235 46.28 15.64 21.93
C LYS A 235 47.17 14.65 21.18
N GLY A 236 48.25 15.19 20.62
CA GLY A 236 49.33 14.42 20.01
C GLY A 236 49.85 13.36 20.97
N THR A 237 49.54 12.11 20.68
CA THR A 237 50.19 10.96 21.28
C THR A 237 51.47 10.69 20.49
N ARG A 238 52.57 10.73 21.22
CA ARG A 238 53.92 10.47 20.69
C ARG A 238 53.99 9.08 20.09
N LEU A 239 54.62 9.03 18.92
CA LEU A 239 55.19 7.84 18.31
C LEU A 239 55.96 7.01 19.34
N HIS A 240 55.49 5.78 19.57
CA HIS A 240 56.34 4.69 20.00
C HIS A 240 56.24 3.60 18.94
N GLN A 241 57.30 3.46 18.16
CA GLN A 241 57.51 2.33 17.26
C GLN A 241 57.68 1.06 18.10
N PRO A 242 57.06 -0.06 17.72
CA PRO A 242 57.64 -1.37 17.93
C PRO A 242 58.28 -1.87 16.64
N SER A 243 59.51 -2.32 16.84
CA SER A 243 60.41 -3.01 15.93
C SER A 243 59.75 -4.08 15.07
N THR A 244 60.23 -4.15 13.83
CA THR A 244 60.09 -5.23 12.86
C THR A 244 60.28 -6.62 13.44
N MET A 245 59.39 -7.56 13.11
CA MET A 245 59.79 -8.94 12.82
C MET A 245 58.94 -9.52 11.67
N ILE A 246 59.61 -9.60 10.54
CA ILE A 246 59.24 -10.36 9.35
C ILE A 246 59.32 -11.85 9.69
N LYS A 247 58.23 -12.60 9.51
CA LYS A 247 58.29 -14.05 9.23
C LYS A 247 57.23 -14.46 8.20
N THR A 248 57.75 -14.68 7.00
CA THR A 248 57.19 -15.38 5.85
C THR A 248 57.03 -16.88 6.13
N ILE A 249 55.84 -17.47 5.91
CA ILE A 249 55.60 -18.90 5.61
C ILE A 249 54.30 -18.96 4.76
N MET A 250 54.35 -19.02 3.42
CA MET A 250 54.44 -20.18 2.52
C MET A 250 53.36 -21.29 2.71
N ILE A 251 52.40 -21.29 1.77
CA ILE A 251 51.85 -22.42 0.98
C ILE A 251 51.44 -23.71 1.72
N ALA A 252 50.15 -24.09 1.59
CA ALA A 252 49.75 -25.45 1.19
C ALA A 252 48.27 -25.51 0.76
N ALA A 253 48.06 -25.86 -0.51
CA ALA A 253 46.82 -26.39 -1.06
C ALA A 253 46.97 -27.91 -1.24
N ALA A 254 45.99 -28.71 -0.82
CA ALA A 254 45.73 -30.11 -1.21
C ALA A 254 44.45 -30.57 -0.49
N LEU A 255 43.33 -30.82 -1.18
CA LEU A 255 42.89 -32.09 -1.80
C LEU A 255 42.37 -33.16 -0.83
N ALA A 256 41.09 -33.52 -1.00
CA ALA A 256 40.44 -34.85 -0.94
C ALA A 256 38.96 -34.64 -0.53
N ALA A 257 37.92 -34.84 -1.35
CA ALA A 257 37.50 -35.98 -2.17
C ALA A 257 37.29 -37.28 -1.37
N LEU A 258 36.06 -37.81 -1.51
CA LEU A 258 35.55 -39.14 -1.17
C LEU A 258 35.06 -39.34 0.27
N HIS A 259 33.77 -39.64 0.40
CA HIS A 259 33.06 -40.78 1.05
C HIS A 259 31.57 -40.41 0.92
N GLY A 260 30.62 -41.25 0.53
CA GLY A 260 30.59 -42.68 0.34
C GLY A 260 29.10 -43.04 0.26
N VAL A 261 28.75 -43.81 -0.75
CA VAL A 261 27.40 -44.31 -1.03
C VAL A 261 26.94 -45.24 0.09
N ALA A 262 25.71 -45.07 0.57
CA ALA A 262 25.00 -46.13 1.30
C ALA A 262 23.55 -46.20 0.81
N ALA A 263 23.31 -47.18 -0.05
CA ALA A 263 21.99 -47.68 -0.39
C ALA A 263 21.49 -48.56 0.75
N PHE A 264 20.26 -48.35 1.22
CA PHE A 264 19.50 -49.34 1.98
C PHE A 264 18.02 -49.35 1.55
N ALA A 265 17.67 -50.53 1.04
CA ALA A 265 16.41 -51.21 0.75
C ALA A 265 15.02 -50.53 0.91
N PRO A 266 14.05 -50.89 0.04
CA PRO A 266 12.64 -50.54 0.18
C PRO A 266 11.94 -51.52 1.14
N LEU A 267 11.27 -51.00 2.17
CA LEU A 267 10.32 -51.78 2.95
C LEU A 267 8.91 -51.66 2.35
N SER A 268 8.42 -52.84 2.00
CA SER A 268 7.09 -53.20 1.57
C SER A 268 6.09 -53.20 2.74
N GLN A 269 4.80 -53.13 2.42
CA GLN A 269 3.60 -53.35 3.27
C GLN A 269 3.23 -52.17 4.20
N ARG A 270 1.99 -51.63 4.26
CA ARG A 270 0.64 -52.19 4.08
C ARG A 270 -0.36 -51.03 3.89
N ASN A 271 -1.29 -51.18 2.95
CA ASN A 271 -2.57 -50.46 2.96
C ASN A 271 -3.41 -50.88 4.18
N PRO A 272 -4.18 -49.94 4.74
CA PRO A 272 -5.58 -50.24 4.97
C PRO A 272 -6.47 -49.24 4.22
N PHE A 273 -7.32 -49.84 3.38
CA PHE A 273 -8.63 -49.34 3.01
C PHE A 273 -9.28 -48.58 4.17
N ILE A 274 -9.50 -47.27 4.03
CA ILE A 274 -10.50 -46.55 4.80
C ILE A 274 -11.49 -45.95 3.82
N SER A 275 -12.73 -46.33 4.09
CA SER A 275 -13.95 -46.14 3.34
C SER A 275 -14.26 -44.68 3.06
N SER A 276 -14.74 -44.45 1.85
CA SER A 276 -15.49 -43.26 1.47
C SER A 276 -16.78 -43.15 2.29
N SER A 277 -16.93 -42.06 3.05
CA SER A 277 -18.23 -41.50 3.41
C SER A 277 -18.05 -40.08 3.98
N ASP A 278 -18.69 -39.13 3.30
CA ASP A 278 -19.15 -37.82 3.80
C ASP A 278 -18.11 -36.75 4.19
N PHE A 279 -17.43 -36.22 3.16
CA PHE A 279 -16.95 -34.83 3.19
C PHE A 279 -18.15 -33.87 3.03
N ARG A 280 -18.89 -33.63 4.12
CA ARG A 280 -19.67 -32.39 4.23
C ARG A 280 -18.68 -31.26 4.35
N ARG A 281 -18.39 -30.59 3.24
CA ARG A 281 -17.80 -29.23 3.23
C ARG A 281 -18.78 -28.31 3.94
N THR A 282 -18.65 -28.18 5.26
CA THR A 282 -19.15 -27.00 5.95
C THR A 282 -18.21 -25.87 5.56
N ASN A 283 -18.63 -25.07 4.57
CA ASN A 283 -17.99 -23.79 4.33
C ASN A 283 -17.96 -23.03 5.67
N PRO A 284 -16.82 -22.47 6.10
CA PRO A 284 -16.81 -21.59 7.27
C PRO A 284 -17.82 -20.47 7.01
N PRO A 285 -18.59 -20.04 8.02
CA PRO A 285 -19.48 -18.91 7.86
C PRO A 285 -18.61 -17.70 7.52
N THR A 286 -18.53 -17.36 6.25
CA THR A 286 -18.07 -16.06 5.83
C THR A 286 -19.03 -15.10 6.52
N SER A 287 -18.52 -14.33 7.48
CA SER A 287 -19.17 -13.14 8.02
C SER A 287 -19.30 -12.10 6.89
N LEU A 288 -20.01 -12.47 5.82
CA LEU A 288 -20.57 -11.52 4.89
C LEU A 288 -21.56 -10.74 5.75
N LYS A 289 -21.19 -9.49 6.02
CA LYS A 289 -22.09 -8.53 6.66
C LYS A 289 -23.34 -8.52 5.78
N MET A 290 -24.43 -9.12 6.27
CA MET A 290 -25.71 -9.13 5.57
C MET A 290 -26.00 -7.72 5.07
N CYS A 291 -26.28 -7.56 3.78
CA CYS A 291 -26.67 -6.28 3.17
C CYS A 291 -27.80 -5.69 4.01
N ILE A 292 -27.58 -4.56 4.70
CA ILE A 292 -28.60 -3.95 5.59
C ILE A 292 -29.90 -3.65 4.82
N CYS A 293 -29.77 -3.51 3.51
CA CYS A 293 -30.74 -3.49 2.42
C CYS A 293 -31.95 -4.39 2.68
N ILE A 294 -31.73 -5.63 3.13
CA ILE A 294 -32.80 -6.64 3.27
C ILE A 294 -33.84 -6.27 4.33
N ASN A 295 -33.43 -5.48 5.33
CA ASN A 295 -34.23 -5.14 6.49
C ASN A 295 -34.47 -3.63 6.62
N CYS A 296 -34.21 -2.83 5.59
CA CYS A 296 -34.48 -1.40 5.63
C CYS A 296 -35.90 -1.08 5.16
N ALA A 297 -36.70 -0.39 5.97
CA ALA A 297 -38.05 0.05 5.61
C ALA A 297 -38.07 1.01 4.41
N ARG A 298 -36.94 1.68 4.14
CA ARG A 298 -36.78 2.64 3.04
C ARG A 298 -36.25 2.01 1.75
N VAL A 299 -36.02 0.69 1.73
CA VAL A 299 -35.41 -0.01 0.59
C VAL A 299 -36.12 0.27 -0.73
N THR A 300 -37.46 0.37 -0.69
CA THR A 300 -38.28 0.60 -1.88
C THR A 300 -38.23 2.02 -2.43
N ASN A 301 -37.85 3.03 -1.64
CA ASN A 301 -37.94 4.43 -2.06
C ASN A 301 -36.57 5.11 -2.16
N CYS A 302 -35.49 4.43 -1.78
CA CYS A 302 -34.15 5.00 -1.75
C CYS A 302 -33.49 5.05 -3.12
N LEU A 303 -32.97 6.23 -3.47
CA LEU A 303 -32.16 6.41 -4.68
C LEU A 303 -30.87 5.59 -4.68
N ALA A 304 -30.23 5.42 -3.52
CA ALA A 304 -28.99 4.64 -3.44
C ALA A 304 -29.21 3.13 -3.64
N TYR A 305 -30.32 2.57 -3.12
CA TYR A 305 -30.66 1.17 -3.40
C TYR A 305 -31.02 0.97 -4.87
N HIS A 306 -31.78 1.89 -5.46
CA HIS A 306 -32.08 1.86 -6.89
C HIS A 306 -30.82 1.91 -7.77
N PHE A 307 -29.83 2.73 -7.39
CA PHE A 307 -28.53 2.76 -8.07
C PHE A 307 -27.83 1.39 -8.01
N VAL A 308 -27.83 0.73 -6.85
CA VAL A 308 -27.22 -0.60 -6.69
C VAL A 308 -27.96 -1.65 -7.53
N GLU A 309 -29.29 -1.64 -7.55
CA GLU A 309 -30.09 -2.51 -8.43
C GLU A 309 -29.73 -2.31 -9.91
N GLU A 310 -29.54 -1.05 -10.35
CA GLU A 310 -29.14 -0.71 -11.72
C GLU A 310 -27.75 -1.26 -12.05
N GLN A 311 -26.76 -1.08 -11.16
CA GLN A 311 -25.41 -1.58 -11.37
C GLN A 311 -25.35 -3.12 -11.48
N HIS A 312 -26.24 -3.82 -10.77
CA HIS A 312 -26.33 -5.28 -10.80
C HIS A 312 -27.30 -5.82 -11.88
N SER A 313 -27.89 -4.96 -12.70
CA SER A 313 -28.92 -5.33 -13.68
C SER A 313 -30.07 -6.14 -13.06
N GLN A 314 -30.41 -5.85 -11.80
CA GLN A 314 -31.51 -6.50 -11.10
C GLN A 314 -32.83 -5.76 -11.37
N PRO A 315 -33.99 -6.47 -11.38
CA PRO A 315 -35.29 -5.82 -11.45
C PRO A 315 -35.46 -4.81 -10.30
N HIS A 316 -35.79 -3.57 -10.64
CA HIS A 316 -36.03 -2.52 -9.65
C HIS A 316 -37.26 -2.82 -8.79
N ILE A 317 -37.11 -2.74 -7.45
CA ILE A 317 -38.24 -2.87 -6.53
C ILE A 317 -39.28 -1.75 -6.74
N ASN A 318 -38.79 -0.54 -7.02
CA ASN A 318 -39.61 0.61 -7.36
C ASN A 318 -38.95 1.39 -8.51
N LYS A 319 -39.70 1.66 -9.58
CA LYS A 319 -39.20 2.36 -10.78
C LYS A 319 -38.95 3.86 -10.56
N SER A 320 -39.44 4.43 -9.47
CA SER A 320 -39.37 5.88 -9.21
C SER A 320 -39.14 6.16 -7.73
N PRO A 321 -37.94 5.82 -7.20
CA PRO A 321 -37.56 6.19 -5.85
C PRO A 321 -37.56 7.71 -5.68
N ASN A 322 -38.10 8.20 -4.57
CA ASN A 322 -38.21 9.63 -4.27
C ASN A 322 -37.44 10.05 -3.01
N TRP A 323 -36.73 9.12 -2.37
CA TRP A 323 -36.03 9.36 -1.12
C TRP A 323 -34.51 9.36 -1.36
N GLU A 324 -33.89 10.51 -1.08
CA GLU A 324 -32.45 10.68 -1.10
C GLU A 324 -31.89 10.50 0.33
N PRO A 325 -30.96 9.57 0.55
CA PRO A 325 -30.33 9.38 1.85
C PRO A 325 -29.39 10.56 2.19
N ARG A 326 -29.08 10.74 3.48
CA ARG A 326 -28.16 11.81 3.92
C ARG A 326 -26.79 11.72 3.23
N ASN A 327 -26.16 12.86 2.96
CA ASN A 327 -24.82 12.91 2.37
C ASN A 327 -23.83 12.04 3.16
N GLY A 328 -23.12 11.17 2.45
CA GLY A 328 -22.20 10.19 3.08
C GLY A 328 -22.89 8.87 3.48
N SER A 329 -24.18 8.72 3.23
CA SER A 329 -24.97 7.53 3.54
C SER A 329 -25.92 7.19 2.39
N PRO A 330 -26.20 5.90 2.09
CA PRO A 330 -25.51 4.73 2.58
C PRO A 330 -24.07 4.62 2.08
N THR A 331 -23.22 3.94 2.87
CA THR A 331 -21.87 3.54 2.45
C THR A 331 -21.97 2.35 1.51
N ILE A 332 -21.59 2.55 0.26
CA ILE A 332 -21.53 1.49 -0.77
C ILE A 332 -20.10 0.97 -0.85
N GLN A 333 -19.91 -0.31 -0.54
CA GLN A 333 -18.67 -1.03 -0.77
C GLN A 333 -18.70 -1.67 -2.16
N VAL A 334 -17.62 -1.52 -2.91
CA VAL A 334 -17.48 -2.13 -4.25
C VAL A 334 -16.43 -3.23 -4.19
N HIS A 335 -16.86 -4.47 -4.34
CA HIS A 335 -16.01 -5.63 -4.47
C HIS A 335 -15.69 -5.85 -5.95
N ILE A 336 -14.42 -5.68 -6.31
CA ILE A 336 -13.94 -5.97 -7.67
C ILE A 336 -13.44 -7.41 -7.64
N ARG A 337 -14.19 -8.33 -8.26
CA ARG A 337 -13.78 -9.72 -8.40
C ARG A 337 -13.24 -9.92 -9.81
N PRO A 338 -12.01 -10.41 -10.01
CA PRO A 338 -11.62 -10.92 -11.32
C PRO A 338 -12.55 -12.09 -11.64
N ASP A 339 -13.11 -12.11 -12.85
CA ASP A 339 -13.92 -13.25 -13.27
C ASP A 339 -13.04 -14.50 -13.24
N ALA A 340 -13.46 -15.50 -12.48
CA ALA A 340 -12.77 -16.80 -12.37
C ALA A 340 -12.77 -17.61 -13.68
N ASN A 341 -13.20 -16.99 -14.79
CA ASN A 341 -13.10 -17.59 -16.10
C ASN A 341 -11.62 -17.64 -16.50
N ARG A 342 -11.12 -18.84 -16.76
CA ARG A 342 -9.75 -19.09 -17.26
C ARG A 342 -9.37 -18.21 -18.47
N LYS A 343 -10.35 -17.74 -19.25
CA LYS A 343 -10.11 -16.78 -20.35
C LYS A 343 -9.78 -15.37 -19.83
N ALA A 344 -10.49 -14.89 -18.80
CA ALA A 344 -10.27 -13.60 -18.17
C ALA A 344 -8.90 -13.57 -17.46
N GLU A 345 -8.53 -14.64 -16.74
CA GLU A 345 -7.20 -14.78 -16.14
C GLU A 345 -6.07 -14.73 -17.19
N LYS A 346 -6.23 -15.44 -18.31
CA LYS A 346 -5.25 -15.40 -19.41
C LYS A 346 -5.14 -14.02 -20.03
N ALA A 347 -6.26 -13.32 -20.25
CA ALA A 347 -6.26 -11.97 -20.77
C ALA A 347 -5.58 -11.01 -19.79
N LEU A 348 -5.87 -11.14 -18.49
CA LEU A 348 -5.21 -10.36 -17.45
C LEU A 348 -3.69 -10.61 -17.46
N GLY A 349 -3.25 -11.87 -17.47
CA GLY A 349 -1.84 -12.22 -17.54
C GLY A 349 -1.13 -11.70 -18.79
N GLN A 350 -1.81 -11.69 -19.95
CA GLN A 350 -1.28 -11.10 -21.17
C GLN A 350 -1.08 -9.58 -21.05
N MET A 351 -2.05 -8.86 -20.48
CA MET A 351 -1.91 -7.41 -20.28
C MET A 351 -0.80 -7.07 -19.29
N TRP A 352 -0.64 -7.83 -18.21
CA TRP A 352 0.48 -7.64 -17.26
C TRP A 352 1.82 -7.85 -17.95
N LYS A 353 1.96 -8.90 -18.77
CA LYS A 353 3.17 -9.15 -19.54
C LYS A 353 3.48 -8.03 -20.54
N GLU A 354 2.47 -7.54 -21.26
CA GLU A 354 2.62 -6.39 -22.16
C GLU A 354 3.06 -5.12 -21.43
N HIS A 355 2.53 -4.89 -20.22
CA HIS A 355 2.91 -3.76 -19.39
C HIS A 355 4.37 -3.87 -18.88
N GLU A 356 4.79 -5.05 -18.44
CA GLU A 356 6.18 -5.32 -18.05
C GLU A 356 7.13 -5.11 -19.23
N ASP A 357 6.76 -5.60 -20.42
CA ASP A 357 7.53 -5.41 -21.65
C ASP A 357 7.64 -3.92 -22.03
N GLN A 358 6.54 -3.16 -21.96
CA GLN A 358 6.56 -1.70 -22.18
C GLN A 358 7.42 -0.96 -21.16
N THR A 359 7.37 -1.36 -19.90
CA THR A 359 8.18 -0.76 -18.83
C THR A 359 9.66 -1.00 -19.10
N ARG A 360 10.04 -2.25 -19.42
CA ARG A 360 11.41 -2.61 -19.78
C ARG A 360 11.90 -1.85 -21.01
N GLN A 361 11.07 -1.71 -22.03
CA GLN A 361 11.44 -0.96 -23.24
C GLN A 361 11.64 0.53 -22.96
N ALA A 362 10.78 1.14 -22.14
CA ALA A 362 10.94 2.53 -21.71
C ALA A 362 12.23 2.74 -20.90
N GLU A 363 12.60 1.78 -20.04
CA GLU A 363 13.87 1.81 -19.31
C GLU A 363 15.07 1.71 -20.27
N GLU A 364 15.06 0.78 -21.23
CA GLU A 364 16.12 0.63 -22.24
C GLU A 364 16.27 1.89 -23.10
N ASP A 365 15.17 2.49 -23.52
CA ASP A 365 15.18 3.70 -24.31
C ASP A 365 15.70 4.89 -23.49
N SER A 366 15.32 5.00 -22.21
CA SER A 366 15.85 6.01 -21.30
C SER A 366 17.37 5.89 -21.07
N MET A 367 17.92 4.66 -21.14
CA MET A 367 19.37 4.47 -21.04
C MET A 367 20.10 4.92 -22.30
N LYS A 368 19.48 4.82 -23.48
CA LYS A 368 20.08 5.23 -24.76
C LYS A 368 20.08 6.75 -24.94
N THR A 369 19.14 7.49 -24.35
CA THR A 369 19.02 8.95 -24.49
C THR A 369 19.93 9.77 -23.57
N LYS A 370 20.89 9.16 -22.87
CA LYS A 370 21.78 9.81 -21.88
C LYS A 370 22.67 10.97 -22.38
N GLU A 371 22.60 11.38 -23.65
CA GLU A 371 23.41 12.49 -24.19
C GLU A 371 22.63 13.77 -24.55
N GLY A 372 21.34 13.88 -24.20
CA GLY A 372 20.57 15.11 -24.44
C GLY A 372 19.56 15.41 -23.34
N ASP A 373 19.53 16.66 -22.89
CA ASP A 373 18.72 17.25 -21.79
C ASP A 373 17.19 17.29 -22.08
N GLY A 374 16.63 16.17 -22.56
CA GLY A 374 15.22 16.03 -22.90
C GLY A 374 14.48 15.15 -21.89
N GLU A 375 13.60 15.75 -21.10
CA GLU A 375 12.68 15.06 -20.18
C GLU A 375 11.77 14.09 -20.95
N VAL A 376 12.09 12.79 -20.93
CA VAL A 376 11.26 11.74 -21.56
C VAL A 376 10.09 11.41 -20.63
N SER A 377 8.87 11.56 -21.13
CA SER A 377 7.65 11.28 -20.38
C SER A 377 7.45 9.76 -20.25
N LEU A 378 7.60 9.22 -19.04
CA LEU A 378 7.49 7.78 -18.71
C LEU A 378 6.04 7.24 -18.66
N PHE A 379 5.08 7.89 -19.32
CA PHE A 379 3.69 7.42 -19.32
C PHE A 379 3.44 6.47 -20.49
N GLY A 380 3.11 5.21 -20.20
CA GLY A 380 2.65 4.27 -21.21
C GLY A 380 1.35 4.77 -21.87
N GLU A 381 1.35 4.95 -23.19
CA GLU A 381 0.19 5.48 -23.93
C GLU A 381 -1.01 4.52 -23.97
N LYS A 382 -0.81 3.24 -23.63
CA LYS A 382 -1.82 2.20 -23.77
C LYS A 382 -2.73 2.14 -22.55
N GLN A 383 -3.97 2.61 -22.71
CA GLN A 383 -5.04 2.41 -21.72
C GLN A 383 -5.69 1.03 -21.93
N TYR A 384 -5.68 0.19 -20.90
CA TYR A 384 -6.29 -1.15 -20.95
C TYR A 384 -7.76 -1.08 -20.50
N ASP A 385 -8.66 -1.71 -21.26
CA ASP A 385 -10.07 -1.84 -20.91
C ASP A 385 -10.30 -3.10 -20.05
N LEU A 386 -10.64 -2.91 -18.77
CA LEU A 386 -10.87 -3.99 -17.80
C LEU A 386 -12.34 -4.42 -17.71
N SER A 387 -13.24 -3.76 -18.44
CA SER A 387 -14.69 -3.88 -18.25
C SER A 387 -15.26 -5.29 -18.51
N GLY A 388 -14.50 -6.18 -19.17
CA GLY A 388 -14.88 -7.59 -19.42
C GLY A 388 -14.09 -8.64 -18.65
N ILE A 389 -13.20 -8.24 -17.74
CA ILE A 389 -12.31 -9.15 -16.98
C ILE A 389 -12.66 -9.13 -15.49
N THR A 390 -13.22 -8.02 -14.99
CA THR A 390 -13.59 -7.86 -13.59
C THR A 390 -15.09 -7.67 -13.46
N SER A 391 -15.71 -8.48 -12.61
CA SER A 391 -17.07 -8.24 -12.11
C SER A 391 -17.02 -7.27 -10.93
N TYR A 392 -17.94 -6.32 -10.92
CA TYR A 392 -18.13 -5.35 -9.85
C TYR A 392 -19.37 -5.73 -9.05
N GLU A 393 -19.19 -5.96 -7.76
CA GLU A 393 -20.28 -6.25 -6.83
C GLU A 393 -20.43 -5.07 -5.87
N TYR A 394 -21.60 -4.45 -5.87
CA TYR A 394 -21.92 -3.28 -5.06
C TYR A 394 -22.76 -3.70 -3.85
N ASP A 395 -22.26 -3.46 -2.64
CA ASP A 395 -22.94 -3.78 -1.39
C ASP A 395 -23.19 -2.53 -0.57
N VAL A 396 -24.41 -2.35 -0.06
CA VAL A 396 -24.70 -1.29 0.91
C VAL A 396 -24.44 -1.85 2.30
N VAL A 397 -23.42 -1.31 2.96
CA VAL A 397 -22.89 -1.84 4.23
C VAL A 397 -23.45 -1.10 5.42
N GLU A 398 -23.66 0.22 5.30
CA GLU A 398 -24.08 1.09 6.40
C GLU A 398 -25.02 2.17 5.89
N CYS A 399 -26.03 2.53 6.68
CA CYS A 399 -26.97 3.60 6.38
C CYS A 399 -27.41 4.28 7.67
N GLU A 400 -27.16 5.59 7.81
CA GLU A 400 -27.57 6.37 8.98
C GLU A 400 -29.08 6.53 9.07
N ASP A 401 -29.75 6.44 7.92
CA ASP A 401 -31.20 6.51 7.77
C ASP A 401 -31.86 5.12 7.78
N PHE A 402 -31.11 4.10 8.23
CA PHE A 402 -31.61 2.75 8.35
C PHE A 402 -32.79 2.70 9.32
N VAL A 403 -33.93 2.22 8.84
CA VAL A 403 -35.10 1.94 9.65
C VAL A 403 -35.35 0.44 9.60
N LEU A 404 -35.15 -0.25 10.72
CA LEU A 404 -35.34 -1.69 10.77
C LEU A 404 -36.80 -2.05 10.48
N SER A 405 -37.02 -2.79 9.40
CA SER A 405 -38.28 -3.45 9.07
C SER A 405 -37.94 -4.88 8.66
N LYS A 406 -38.23 -5.82 9.56
CA LYS A 406 -37.92 -7.22 9.34
C LYS A 406 -38.61 -7.73 8.07
N ASP A 407 -37.82 -8.40 7.23
CA ASP A 407 -38.28 -8.98 5.96
C ASP A 407 -38.83 -7.92 4.99
N ALA A 408 -38.35 -6.67 5.09
CA ALA A 408 -38.78 -5.58 4.20
C ALA A 408 -38.56 -5.94 2.73
N TRP A 409 -37.43 -6.57 2.40
CA TRP A 409 -37.16 -6.98 1.04
C TRP A 409 -38.09 -8.10 0.58
N VAL A 410 -38.38 -9.11 1.41
CA VAL A 410 -39.31 -10.22 1.06
C VAL A 410 -40.72 -9.69 0.77
N LYS A 411 -41.19 -8.74 1.59
CA LYS A 411 -42.49 -8.09 1.40
C LYS A 411 -42.59 -7.29 0.10
N ASN A 412 -41.47 -6.74 -0.36
CA ASN A 412 -41.40 -5.88 -1.54
C ASN A 412 -40.70 -6.54 -2.73
N MET A 413 -40.43 -7.85 -2.67
CA MET A 413 -39.71 -8.57 -3.72
C MET A 413 -40.50 -8.48 -5.04
N PRO A 414 -39.86 -8.10 -6.17
CA PRO A 414 -40.51 -8.10 -7.48
C PRO A 414 -41.13 -9.45 -7.80
N GLU A 415 -42.30 -9.44 -8.46
CA GLU A 415 -43.05 -10.67 -8.75
C GLU A 415 -42.24 -11.64 -9.61
N GLU A 416 -41.43 -11.11 -10.53
CA GLU A 416 -40.56 -11.89 -11.42
C GLU A 416 -39.55 -12.71 -10.63
N ILE A 417 -38.93 -12.11 -9.61
CA ILE A 417 -37.99 -12.81 -8.72
C ILE A 417 -38.74 -13.80 -7.84
N ARG A 418 -39.93 -13.43 -7.35
CA ARG A 418 -40.75 -14.28 -6.49
C ARG A 418 -41.21 -15.55 -7.20
N ILE A 419 -41.56 -15.44 -8.48
CA ILE A 419 -41.92 -16.59 -9.33
C ILE A 419 -40.69 -17.45 -9.63
N ALA A 420 -39.55 -16.82 -9.97
CA ALA A 420 -38.32 -17.55 -10.33
C ALA A 420 -37.67 -18.27 -9.13
N ASN A 421 -37.66 -17.64 -7.96
CA ASN A 421 -37.10 -18.19 -6.73
C ASN A 421 -37.79 -17.60 -5.48
N PRO A 422 -38.88 -18.22 -5.00
CA PRO A 422 -39.67 -17.70 -3.88
C PRO A 422 -38.93 -17.69 -2.54
N LYS A 423 -37.78 -18.36 -2.44
CA LYS A 423 -36.92 -18.39 -1.26
C LYS A 423 -35.65 -17.57 -1.43
N PHE A 424 -35.51 -16.82 -2.52
CA PHE A 424 -34.38 -15.92 -2.70
C PHE A 424 -34.41 -14.89 -1.58
N VAL A 425 -33.31 -14.74 -0.87
CA VAL A 425 -33.07 -13.62 0.05
C VAL A 425 -31.63 -13.21 -0.25
N PRO A 426 -31.38 -11.96 -0.68
CA PRO A 426 -30.03 -11.48 -0.88
C PRO A 426 -29.23 -11.69 0.41
N THR A 427 -28.17 -12.48 0.34
CA THR A 427 -27.29 -12.80 1.49
C THR A 427 -26.16 -11.81 1.59
#